data_AF-A0A9D2L3Y9-F1
#
_entry.id   AF-A0A9D2L3Y9-F1
#
_cell.length_a   1.000
_cell.length_b   1.000
_cell.length_c   1.000
_cell.angle_alpha   90.00
_cell.angle_beta   90.00
_cell.angle_gamma   90.00
#
_symmetry.space_group_name_H-M   'P 1'
#
loop_
_entity.id
_entity.type
_entity.pdbx_description
1 polymer ?
#
loop_
_entity_poly.entity_id
_entity_poly.type
_entity_poly.pdbx_seq_one_letter_code
_entity_poly.pdbx_strand_id
1 'polypeptide(L)'
;MEKLIITAAICGAEVLKEHNPAVPYTVEECVREAKSAYDAGASIIHLHVREDDGTPTQDKARFKVIIDAIREACPEVIIQPSTGGAVG
;
A
#
# COMPACT_ATOMS: atom_id res chain seq x y z
N MET A 1 -6.47 15.74 24.67
CA MET A 1 -6.54 14.46 23.92
C MET A 1 -5.18 14.26 23.28
N GLU A 2 -4.55 13.10 23.46
CA GLU A 2 -3.25 12.79 22.86
C GLU A 2 -3.40 12.52 21.36
N LYS A 3 -2.35 12.77 20.57
CA LYS A 3 -2.35 12.47 19.15
C LYS A 3 -2.40 10.95 18.94
N LEU A 4 -3.26 10.48 18.04
CA LEU A 4 -3.38 9.07 17.67
C LEU A 4 -2.75 8.83 16.29
N ILE A 5 -1.93 7.79 16.18
CA ILE A 5 -1.39 7.33 14.90
C ILE A 5 -2.28 6.22 14.36
N ILE A 6 -2.68 6.34 13.09
CA ILE A 6 -3.45 5.33 12.36
C ILE A 6 -2.57 4.81 11.21
N THR A 7 -2.46 3.48 11.12
CA THR A 7 -1.79 2.78 10.02
C THR A 7 -2.82 2.12 9.12
N ALA A 8 -2.71 2.34 7.81
CA ALA A 8 -3.51 1.65 6.81
C ALA A 8 -2.64 0.58 6.09
N ALA A 9 -3.01 -0.70 6.22
CA ALA A 9 -2.44 -1.80 5.47
C ALA A 9 -3.31 -2.07 4.23
N ILE A 10 -2.97 -1.41 3.12
CA ILE A 10 -3.91 -1.22 2.00
C ILE A 10 -4.03 -2.41 1.05
N CYS A 11 -3.09 -3.36 1.08
CA CYS A 11 -3.03 -4.48 0.11
C CYS A 11 -2.86 -5.85 0.81
N GLY A 12 -1.68 -6.10 1.37
CA GLY A 12 -1.30 -7.41 1.90
C GLY A 12 -0.96 -8.44 0.81
N ALA A 13 -0.59 -9.65 1.20
CA ALA A 13 -0.14 -10.71 0.28
C ALA A 13 -1.18 -11.81 0.00
N GLU A 14 -2.18 -11.97 0.86
CA GLU A 14 -3.15 -13.09 0.78
C GLU A 14 -4.52 -12.68 0.20
N VAL A 15 -5.02 -11.47 0.50
CA VAL A 15 -6.35 -11.05 0.05
C VAL A 15 -6.30 -10.69 -1.44
N LEU A 16 -7.21 -11.28 -2.23
CA LEU A 16 -7.30 -11.10 -3.68
C LEU A 16 -8.56 -10.30 -4.07
N LYS A 17 -8.60 -9.83 -5.33
CA LYS A 17 -9.74 -9.10 -5.89
C LYS A 17 -11.02 -9.94 -5.96
N GLU A 18 -10.88 -11.28 -6.00
CA GLU A 18 -12.03 -12.19 -5.86
C GLU A 18 -12.67 -12.12 -4.47
N HIS A 19 -11.90 -11.81 -3.42
CA HIS A 19 -12.41 -11.59 -2.06
C HIS A 19 -12.98 -10.19 -1.91
N ASN A 20 -12.30 -9.18 -2.47
CA ASN A 20 -12.76 -7.80 -2.50
C ASN A 20 -12.16 -7.05 -3.70
N PRO A 21 -12.96 -6.54 -4.65
CA PRO A 21 -12.45 -5.86 -5.84
C PRO A 21 -11.65 -4.58 -5.53
N ALA A 22 -11.76 -4.04 -4.31
CA ALA A 22 -11.02 -2.86 -3.88
C ALA A 22 -9.53 -3.12 -3.55
N VAL A 23 -9.06 -4.38 -3.51
CA VAL A 23 -7.64 -4.66 -3.23
C VAL A 23 -6.77 -4.06 -4.36
N PRO A 24 -5.82 -3.15 -4.03
CA PRO A 24 -5.01 -2.48 -5.04
C PRO A 24 -3.85 -3.37 -5.51
N TYR A 25 -3.69 -3.53 -6.82
CA TYR A 25 -2.59 -4.30 -7.44
C TYR A 25 -1.63 -3.41 -8.22
N THR A 26 -2.21 -2.52 -9.02
CA THR A 26 -1.47 -1.59 -9.90
C THR A 26 -0.92 -0.40 -9.13
N VAL A 27 0.00 0.34 -9.75
CA VAL A 27 0.56 1.57 -9.17
C VAL A 27 -0.55 2.59 -8.90
N GLU A 28 -1.43 2.78 -9.87
CA GLU A 28 -2.54 3.75 -9.81
C GLU A 28 -3.52 3.42 -8.69
N GLU A 29 -3.85 2.13 -8.54
CA GLU A 29 -4.71 1.68 -7.45
C GLU A 29 -4.05 1.88 -6.08
N CYS A 30 -2.75 1.52 -5.94
CA CYS A 30 -2.01 1.72 -4.69
C CYS A 30 -1.95 3.20 -4.30
N VAL A 31 -1.70 4.10 -5.26
CA VAL A 31 -1.68 5.56 -5.02
C VAL A 31 -3.06 6.06 -4.62
N ARG A 32 -4.12 5.61 -5.30
CA ARG A 32 -5.49 5.99 -4.98
C ARG A 32 -5.87 5.58 -3.56
N GLU A 33 -5.61 4.34 -3.17
CA GLU A 33 -5.95 3.85 -1.82
C GLU A 33 -5.08 4.49 -0.74
N ALA A 34 -3.78 4.69 -1.00
CA ALA A 34 -2.90 5.42 -0.09
C ALA A 34 -3.38 6.86 0.15
N LYS A 35 -3.76 7.57 -0.93
CA LYS A 35 -4.29 8.93 -0.86
C LYS A 35 -5.61 9.00 -0.11
N SER A 36 -6.53 8.07 -0.41
CA SER A 36 -7.81 7.95 0.29
C SER A 36 -7.61 7.74 1.80
N ALA A 37 -6.71 6.83 2.18
CA ALA A 37 -6.39 6.57 3.59
C ALA A 37 -5.72 7.78 4.26
N TYR A 38 -4.78 8.43 3.58
CA TYR A 38 -4.11 9.65 4.05
C TYR A 38 -5.11 10.78 4.30
N ASP A 39 -6.02 11.03 3.35
CA ASP A 39 -7.06 12.07 3.46
C ASP A 39 -8.06 11.77 4.59
N ALA A 40 -8.29 10.49 4.88
CA ALA A 40 -9.10 10.04 6.00
C ALA A 40 -8.38 10.12 7.37
N GLY A 41 -7.09 10.46 7.40
CA GLY A 41 -6.30 10.67 8.61
C GLY A 41 -5.26 9.60 8.92
N ALA A 42 -5.00 8.64 8.02
CA ALA A 42 -3.89 7.70 8.21
C ALA A 42 -2.55 8.43 8.13
N SER A 43 -1.69 8.19 9.11
CA SER A 43 -0.34 8.76 9.15
C SER A 43 0.72 7.80 8.61
N ILE A 44 0.38 6.51 8.49
CA ILE A 44 1.28 5.46 8.01
C ILE A 44 0.56 4.60 6.96
N ILE A 45 1.24 4.33 5.83
CA ILE A 45 0.84 3.29 4.88
C ILE A 45 1.78 2.09 5.03
N HIS A 46 1.23 0.97 5.46
CA HIS A 46 1.92 -0.31 5.45
C HIS A 46 1.78 -0.94 4.05
N LEU A 47 2.92 -1.15 3.39
CA LEU A 47 2.95 -1.44 1.95
C LEU A 47 3.46 -2.86 1.68
N HIS A 48 2.59 -3.67 1.09
CA HIS A 48 2.94 -4.81 0.25
C HIS A 48 2.74 -4.41 -1.22
N VAL A 49 3.44 -5.05 -2.15
CA VAL A 49 3.24 -4.84 -3.58
C VAL A 49 2.94 -6.16 -4.28
N ARG A 50 2.25 -6.07 -5.40
CA ARG A 50 1.87 -7.18 -6.28
C ARG A 50 2.24 -6.82 -7.71
N GLU A 51 2.35 -7.84 -8.56
CA GLU A 51 2.25 -7.68 -10.01
C GLU A 51 0.82 -7.29 -10.41
N ASP A 52 0.63 -6.82 -11.64
CA ASP A 52 -0.67 -6.33 -12.12
C ASP A 52 -1.75 -7.44 -12.16
N ASP A 53 -1.34 -8.71 -12.23
CA ASP A 53 -2.23 -9.87 -12.16
C ASP A 53 -2.63 -10.26 -10.72
N GLY A 54 -2.07 -9.59 -9.71
CA GLY A 54 -2.32 -9.86 -8.29
C GLY A 54 -1.30 -10.77 -7.63
N THR A 55 -0.32 -11.31 -8.35
CA THR A 55 0.75 -12.14 -7.76
C THR A 55 1.57 -11.32 -6.75
N PRO A 56 1.77 -11.79 -5.49
CA PRO A 56 2.61 -11.08 -4.53
C PRO A 56 4.07 -11.07 -4.99
N THR A 57 4.76 -9.92 -4.82
CA THR A 57 6.14 -9.74 -5.28
C THR A 57 6.97 -9.00 -4.24
N GLN A 58 8.26 -9.34 -4.17
CA GLN A 58 9.25 -8.64 -3.35
C GLN A 58 10.22 -7.81 -4.21
N ASP A 59 9.85 -7.53 -5.47
CA ASP A 59 10.67 -6.75 -6.39
C ASP A 59 10.89 -5.32 -5.86
N LYS A 60 12.16 -4.99 -5.65
CA LYS A 60 12.61 -3.66 -5.22
C LYS A 60 12.23 -2.57 -6.22
N ALA A 61 12.23 -2.86 -7.53
CA ALA A 61 11.84 -1.89 -8.54
C ALA A 61 10.35 -1.57 -8.45
N ARG A 62 9.51 -2.60 -8.28
CA ARG A 62 8.06 -2.46 -8.05
C ARG A 62 7.77 -1.63 -6.80
N PHE A 63 8.43 -1.94 -5.68
CA PHE A 63 8.35 -1.12 -4.46
C PHE A 63 8.75 0.33 -4.72
N LYS A 64 9.88 0.57 -5.39
CA LYS A 64 10.37 1.93 -5.66
C LYS A 64 9.35 2.75 -6.44
N VAL A 65 8.79 2.21 -7.52
CA VAL A 65 7.80 2.91 -8.35
C VAL A 65 6.58 3.31 -7.52
N ILE A 66 6.04 2.38 -6.71
CA ILE A 66 4.85 2.65 -5.90
C ILE A 66 5.16 3.64 -4.76
N ILE A 67 6.31 3.49 -4.10
CA ILE A 67 6.74 4.41 -3.02
C ILE A 67 6.90 5.84 -3.55
N ASP A 68 7.57 6.00 -4.69
CA ASP A 68 7.79 7.32 -5.29
C ASP A 68 6.46 7.97 -5.68
N ALA A 69 5.54 7.21 -6.29
CA ALA A 69 4.22 7.70 -6.67
C ALA A 69 3.33 8.05 -5.45
N ILE A 70 3.37 7.24 -4.38
CA ILE A 70 2.65 7.56 -3.13
C ILE A 70 3.21 8.82 -2.50
N ARG A 71 4.54 9.02 -2.49
CA ARG A 71 5.15 10.24 -1.94
C ARG A 71 4.77 11.50 -2.70
N GLU A 72 4.62 11.41 -4.02
CA GLU A 72 4.16 12.53 -4.84
C GLU A 72 2.72 12.93 -4.46
N ALA A 73 1.83 11.94 -4.27
CA ALA A 73 0.44 12.18 -3.89
C ALA A 73 0.23 12.53 -2.41
N CYS A 74 1.08 12.00 -1.52
CA CYS A 74 0.97 12.10 -0.06
C CYS A 74 2.33 12.47 0.57
N PRO A 75 2.80 13.72 0.45
CA PRO A 75 4.18 14.10 0.80
C PRO A 75 4.59 13.87 2.26
N GLU A 76 3.63 13.90 3.20
CA GLU A 76 3.89 13.78 4.64
C GLU A 76 3.64 12.37 5.20
N VAL A 77 3.16 11.43 4.40
CA VAL A 77 2.81 10.09 4.90
C VAL A 77 4.06 9.28 5.18
N ILE A 78 4.07 8.54 6.30
CA ILE A 78 5.11 7.56 6.57
C ILE A 78 4.80 6.30 5.75
N ILE A 79 5.75 5.85 4.93
CA ILE A 79 5.61 4.61 4.17
C ILE A 79 6.43 3.53 4.87
N GLN A 80 5.79 2.41 5.20
CA GLN A 80 6.37 1.26 5.87
C GLN A 80 6.33 0.04 4.94
N PRO A 81 7.40 -0.23 4.15
CA PRO A 81 7.48 -1.42 3.32
C PRO A 81 7.51 -2.69 4.17
N SER A 82 6.76 -3.70 3.77
CA SER A 82 6.78 -5.01 4.43
C SER A 82 8.01 -5.82 4.07
N THR A 83 8.55 -6.56 5.04
CA THR A 83 9.60 -7.57 4.84
C THR A 83 9.05 -8.99 4.95
N GLY A 84 7.74 -9.16 5.14
CA GLY A 84 7.09 -10.47 5.29
C GLY A 84 6.80 -11.19 3.97
N GLY A 85 6.49 -10.46 2.89
CA GLY A 85 6.08 -11.05 1.61
C GLY A 85 4.76 -11.83 1.70
N ALA A 86 4.67 -12.94 0.98
CA ALA A 86 3.58 -13.94 1.08
C ALA A 86 4.02 -15.11 1.97
N VAL A 87 3.05 -15.78 2.63
CA VAL A 87 3.34 -17.08 3.26
C VAL A 87 3.50 -18.10 2.13
N GLY A 88 4.65 -18.79 2.10
CA GLY A 88 4.99 -19.77 1.06
C GLY A 88 4.08 -20.99 1.05
#